data_AF-A0A7W1VSG2-F1
#
_entry.id   AF-A0A7W1VSG2-F1
#
_cell.length_a   1.000
_cell.length_b   1.000
_cell.length_c   1.000
_cell.angle_alpha   90.00
_cell.angle_beta   90.00
_cell.angle_gamma   90.00
#
_symmetry.space_group_name_H-M   'P 1'
#
loop_
_entity.id
_entity.type
_entity.pdbx_description
1 polymer ?
#
loop_
_entity_poly.entity_id
_entity_poly.type
_entity_poly.pdbx_seq_one_letter_code
_entity_poly.pdbx_strand_id
1 'polypeptide(L)' 'MKLQFLLPLEHTVTRERCCSFVDIPDRSTAEYELEKLKRRFKAELITAKIRKNRPGPSSTYTINYKVRETETVRLF' A
#
# COMPACT_ATOMS: atom_id res chain seq x y z
N MET A 1 16.52 -40.68 -26.78
CA MET A 1 16.72 -39.75 -25.63
C MET A 1 15.43 -38.96 -25.44
N LYS A 2 14.78 -39.03 -24.27
CA LYS A 2 13.65 -38.15 -23.95
C LYS A 2 14.21 -36.88 -23.33
N LEU A 3 14.09 -35.75 -24.02
CA LEU A 3 14.27 -34.42 -23.42
C LEU A 3 13.09 -34.19 -22.48
N GLN A 4 13.36 -34.16 -21.17
CA GLN A 4 12.39 -33.70 -20.18
C GLN A 4 12.44 -32.18 -20.16
N PHE A 5 11.40 -31.53 -20.66
CA PHE A 5 11.20 -30.11 -20.47
C PHE A 5 10.57 -29.90 -19.08
N LEU A 6 11.35 -29.41 -18.12
CA LEU A 6 10.81 -28.92 -16.86
C LEU A 6 10.12 -27.59 -17.14
N LEU A 7 8.81 -27.52 -16.89
CA LEU A 7 8.09 -26.25 -16.91
C LEU A 7 8.51 -25.44 -15.68
N PRO A 8 8.85 -24.14 -15.85
CA PRO A 8 9.19 -23.29 -14.71
C PRO A 8 8.00 -23.23 -13.76
N LEU A 9 8.24 -23.57 -12.49
CA LEU A 9 7.22 -23.46 -11.46
C LEU A 9 7.27 -22.04 -10.89
N GLU A 10 6.22 -21.28 -11.14
CA GLU A 10 6.06 -19.94 -10.60
C GLU A 10 5.05 -19.98 -9.44
N HIS A 11 5.38 -19.31 -8.33
CA HIS A 11 4.53 -19.18 -7.16
C HIS A 11 4.22 -17.71 -6.92
N THR A 12 2.95 -17.36 -6.97
CA THR A 12 2.48 -15.99 -6.70
C THR A 12 2.13 -15.85 -5.22
N VAL A 13 2.88 -15.00 -4.52
CA VAL A 13 2.65 -14.67 -3.11
C VAL A 13 1.98 -13.30 -3.03
N THR A 14 0.79 -13.25 -2.46
CA THR A 14 0.07 -11.98 -2.22
C THR A 14 0.17 -11.62 -0.74
N ARG A 15 0.67 -10.43 -0.44
CA ARG A 15 0.79 -9.89 0.92
C ARG A 15 -0.03 -8.62 1.04
N GLU A 16 -0.64 -8.44 2.20
CA GLU A 16 -1.35 -7.20 2.53
C GLU A 16 -0.62 -6.48 3.66
N ARG A 17 -0.24 -5.23 3.42
CA ARG A 17 0.50 -4.40 4.37
C ARG A 17 -0.35 -3.23 4.82
N CYS A 18 -0.47 -3.06 6.14
CA CYS A 18 -1.08 -1.89 6.75
C CYS A 18 0.00 -0.85 7.09
N CYS A 19 -0.21 0.40 6.69
CA CYS A 19 0.71 1.51 6.87
C CYS A 19 -0.03 2.75 7.39
N SER A 20 0.71 3.61 8.09
CA SER A 20 0.19 4.86 8.64
C SER A 20 1.17 5.99 8.38
N PHE A 21 0.66 7.14 7.93
CA PHE A 21 1.40 8.38 7.82
C PHE A 21 0.85 9.35 8.87
N VAL A 22 1.63 9.59 9.93
CA VAL A 22 1.19 10.29 11.15
C VAL A 22 1.66 11.74 11.18
N ASP A 23 1.08 12.51 12.10
CA ASP A 23 1.50 13.88 12.44
C ASP A 23 1.51 14.89 11.28
N ILE A 24 0.56 14.75 10.35
CA ILE A 24 0.36 15.71 9.28
C ILE A 24 -0.24 17.00 9.87
N PRO A 25 0.37 18.18 9.67
CA PRO A 25 0.00 19.38 10.41
C PRO A 25 -1.37 19.94 10.01
N ASP A 26 -1.79 19.76 8.76
CA ASP A 26 -3.00 20.36 8.22
C ASP A 26 -3.77 19.41 7.29
N ARG A 27 -5.06 19.70 7.11
CA ARG A 27 -5.95 18.86 6.31
C ARG A 27 -5.58 18.86 4.82
N SER A 28 -5.19 20.00 4.27
CA SER A 28 -4.80 20.15 2.86
C SER A 28 -3.60 19.27 2.51
N THR A 29 -2.57 19.26 3.35
CA THR A 29 -1.39 18.39 3.21
C THR A 29 -1.79 16.92 3.31
N ALA A 30 -2.71 16.57 4.22
CA ALA A 30 -3.22 15.20 4.33
C ALA A 30 -3.97 14.74 3.07
N GLU A 31 -4.76 15.62 2.46
CA GLU A 31 -5.47 15.35 1.19
C GLU A 31 -4.48 15.24 0.01
N TYR A 32 -3.46 16.09 -0.03
CA TYR A 32 -2.40 16.01 -1.04
C TYR A 32 -1.60 14.70 -0.96
N GLU A 33 -1.16 14.31 0.24
CA GLU A 33 -0.43 13.06 0.45
C GLU A 33 -1.31 11.83 0.18
N LEU A 34 -2.61 11.91 0.48
CA LEU A 34 -3.57 10.87 0.11
C LEU A 34 -3.66 10.69 -1.42
N GLU A 35 -3.75 11.79 -2.18
CA GLU A 35 -3.74 11.74 -3.64
C GLU A 35 -2.42 11.18 -4.19
N LYS A 36 -1.29 11.54 -3.59
CA LYS A 36 0.01 10.99 -3.94
C LYS A 36 0.08 9.47 -3.69
N LEU A 37 -0.47 8.99 -2.57
CA LEU A 37 -0.57 7.56 -2.27
C LEU A 37 -1.45 6.81 -3.29
N LYS A 38 -2.61 7.36 -3.67
CA LYS A 38 -3.46 6.80 -4.72
C LYS A 38 -2.75 6.71 -6.06
N ARG A 39 -2.00 7.74 -6.45
CA ARG A 39 -1.22 7.75 -7.71
C ARG A 39 -0.06 6.77 -7.68
N ARG A 40 0.59 6.61 -6.52
CA ARG A 40 1.74 5.71 -6.35
C ARG A 40 1.35 4.24 -6.43
N PHE A 41 0.36 3.83 -5.65
CA PHE A 41 -0.01 2.41 -5.51
C PHE A 41 -1.14 1.99 -6.46
N LYS A 42 -1.95 2.91 -6.98
CA LYS A 42 -3.02 2.63 -7.96
C LYS A 42 -3.88 1.42 -7.54
N ALA A 43 -3.79 0.32 -8.30
CA ALA A 43 -4.56 -0.90 -8.10
C ALA A 43 -4.11 -1.72 -6.86
N GLU A 44 -2.91 -1.48 -6.35
CA GLU A 44 -2.38 -2.11 -5.14
C GLU A 44 -2.95 -1.47 -3.87
N LEU A 45 -3.51 -0.25 -3.97
CA LEU A 45 -4.09 0.42 -2.81
C LEU A 45 -5.49 -0.12 -2.51
N ILE A 46 -5.62 -0.90 -1.44
CA ILE A 46 -6.91 -1.48 -1.02
C ILE A 46 -7.78 -0.42 -0.38
N THR A 47 -7.23 0.32 0.58
CA THR A 47 -7.95 1.39 1.29
C THR A 47 -6.98 2.49 1.70
N ALA A 48 -7.43 3.74 1.73
CA ALA A 48 -6.72 4.83 2.37
C ALA A 48 -7.72 5.82 2.98
N LYS A 49 -7.51 6.23 4.22
CA LYS A 49 -8.42 7.10 4.97
C LYS A 49 -7.64 8.09 5.82
N ILE A 50 -8.01 9.37 5.72
CA ILE A 50 -7.53 10.42 6.63
C ILE A 50 -8.35 10.35 7.92
N ARG A 51 -7.68 10.48 9.07
CA ARG A 51 -8.27 10.65 10.38
C ARG A 51 -7.66 11.87 11.06
N LYS A 52 -8.49 12.61 11.77
CA LYS A 52 -8.04 13.69 12.66
C LYS A 52 -7.62 13.09 13.99
N ASN A 53 -6.42 13.39 14.49
CA ASN A 53 -5.88 12.74 15.68
C ASN A 53 -6.53 13.23 16.98
N ARG A 54 -6.84 14.53 17.05
CA ARG A 54 -7.47 15.16 18.22
C ARG A 54 -8.49 16.22 17.80
N PRO A 55 -9.51 16.51 18.63
CA PRO A 55 -10.31 17.72 18.45
C PRO A 55 -9.47 18.98 18.74
N GLY A 56 -9.80 20.08 18.07
CA GLY A 56 -9.10 21.37 18.24
C GLY A 56 -8.43 21.90 16.95
N PRO A 57 -7.91 23.14 17.00
CA PRO A 57 -7.27 23.81 15.86
C PRO A 57 -5.79 23.40 15.66
N SER A 58 -5.09 22.95 16.69
CA SER A 58 -3.71 22.47 16.65
C SER A 58 -3.58 20.95 16.44
N SER A 59 -4.68 20.32 16.00
CA SER A 59 -4.73 18.88 15.79
C SER A 59 -3.97 18.46 14.54
N THR A 60 -3.23 17.35 14.64
CA THR A 60 -2.64 16.70 13.47
C THR A 60 -3.61 15.71 12.82
N TYR A 61 -3.27 15.28 11.61
CA TYR A 61 -3.97 14.29 10.83
C TYR A 61 -3.09 13.06 10.61
N THR A 62 -3.72 11.90 10.50
CA THR A 62 -3.06 10.63 10.17
C THR A 62 -3.76 10.01 8.96
N ILE A 63 -3.00 9.56 7.98
CA ILE A 63 -3.50 8.73 6.88
C ILE A 63 -3.22 7.27 7.22
N ASN A 64 -4.27 6.46 7.32
CA ASN A 64 -4.13 5.01 7.41
C ASN A 64 -4.43 4.41 6.05
N TYR A 65 -3.53 3.58 5.54
CA TYR A 65 -3.70 2.94 4.25
C TYR A 65 -3.25 1.49 4.25
N LYS A 66 -3.82 0.70 3.34
CA LYS A 66 -3.57 -0.71 3.18
C LYS A 66 -3.21 -0.98 1.73
N VAL A 67 -2.06 -1.63 1.51
CA VAL A 67 -1.53 -1.96 0.18
C VAL A 67 -1.50 -3.47 0.04
N ARG A 68 -1.80 -3.97 -1.15
CA ARG A 68 -1.63 -5.36 -1.56
C ARG A 68 -0.43 -5.45 -2.48
N GLU A 69 0.60 -6.13 -2.02
CA GLU A 69 1.83 -6.37 -2.77
C GLU A 69 1.79 -7.82 -3.26
N THR A 70 2.03 -8.01 -4.56
CA THR A 70 2.05 -9.34 -5.17
C THR A 70 3.45 -9.60 -5.70
N GLU A 71 4.09 -10.66 -5.23
CA GLU A 71 5.42 -11.08 -5.66
C GLU A 71 5.32 -12.45 -6.33
N THR A 72 5.80 -12.56 -7.57
CA THR A 72 5.94 -13.86 -8.23
C THR A 72 7.35 -14.38 -7.98
N VAL A 73 7.43 -15.47 -7.23
CA VAL A 73 8.69 -16.15 -6.90
C VAL A 73 8.84 -17.35 -7.84
N ARG A 74 9.95 -17.42 -8.57
CA ARG A 74 10.32 -18.60 -9.35
C ARG A 74 10.95 -19.63 -8.45
N LEU A 75 10.47 -20.87 -8.51
CA LEU A 75 10.94 -21.96 -7.65
C LEU A 75 11.97 -22.86 -8.35
N PHE A 76 11.92 -22.95 -9.69
CA PHE A 76 12.85 -23.71 -10.54
C PHE A 76 13.03 -23.02 -11.89
#